data_AF-A0A920UWY4-F1
#
_entry.id   AF-A0A920UWY4-F1
#
_cell.length_a   1.000
_cell.length_b   1.000
_cell.length_c   1.000
_cell.angle_alpha   90.00
_cell.angle_beta   90.00
_cell.angle_gamma   90.00
#
_symmetry.space_group_name_H-M   'P 1'
#
loop_
_entity.id
_entity.type
_entity.pdbx_description
1 polymer ?
#
loop_
_entity_poly.entity_id
_entity_poly.type
_entity_poly.pdbx_seq_one_letter_code
_entity_poly.pdbx_strand_id
1 'polypeptide(L)'
;MPGPNRCNYLTDPDPGSISVQATDGRPVINAESMPTHAENEIAYSHFAVIVFTINQLEWLYLPRRGHRRARFVWDAAGSLKSDWLIP
;
A
#
# COMPACT_ATOMS: atom_id res chain seq x y z
N MET A 1 -3.02 7.40 19.08
CA MET A 1 -3.43 8.57 18.27
C MET A 1 -3.05 8.33 16.81
N PRO A 2 -3.81 8.85 15.84
CA PRO A 2 -3.48 8.72 14.43
C PRO A 2 -2.11 9.34 14.12
N GLY A 3 -1.15 8.57 13.62
CA GLY A 3 0.21 9.08 13.35
C GLY A 3 0.32 10.03 12.14
N PRO A 4 1.53 10.54 11.84
CA PRO A 4 1.79 11.53 10.79
C PRO A 4 1.34 11.08 9.40
N ASN A 5 1.20 9.77 9.18
CA ASN A 5 0.71 9.19 7.93
C ASN A 5 -0.69 9.67 7.53
N ARG A 6 -1.52 10.15 8.48
CA ARG A 6 -2.84 10.69 8.14
C ARG A 6 -2.77 12.01 7.39
N CYS A 7 -1.69 12.77 7.53
CA CYS A 7 -1.48 13.99 6.77
C CYS A 7 -1.29 13.73 5.27
N ASN A 8 -0.98 12.49 4.85
CA ASN A 8 -0.94 12.15 3.42
C ASN A 8 -2.31 12.28 2.73
N TYR A 9 -3.42 12.19 3.49
CA TYR A 9 -4.78 12.36 2.98
C TYR A 9 -5.21 13.84 2.93
N LEU A 10 -4.33 14.77 3.28
CA LEU A 10 -4.53 16.22 3.21
C LEU A 10 -3.85 16.86 1.99
N THR A 11 -3.51 16.04 0.99
CA THR A 11 -2.81 16.53 -0.21
C THR A 11 -3.69 17.52 -0.96
N ASP A 12 -3.13 18.69 -1.30
CA ASP A 12 -3.78 19.77 -2.07
C ASP A 12 -2.75 20.43 -3.02
N PRO A 13 -3.01 20.54 -4.34
CA PRO A 13 -4.19 20.02 -5.04
C PRO A 13 -4.23 18.49 -5.12
N ASP A 14 -5.39 17.93 -5.47
CA ASP A 14 -5.66 16.48 -5.48
C ASP A 14 -4.55 15.66 -6.17
N PRO A 15 -4.25 14.43 -5.69
CA PRO A 15 -3.28 13.55 -6.35
C PRO A 15 -3.54 13.39 -7.85
N GLY A 16 -2.51 13.63 -8.66
CA GLY A 16 -2.60 13.61 -10.13
C GLY A 16 -2.85 14.98 -10.77
N SER A 17 -3.05 16.03 -9.97
CA SER A 17 -3.13 17.41 -10.47
C SER A 17 -1.82 17.90 -11.08
N ILE A 18 -1.93 18.81 -12.06
CA ILE A 18 -0.76 19.48 -12.66
C ILE A 18 -0.23 20.51 -11.66
N SER A 19 1.07 20.43 -11.35
CA SER A 19 1.77 21.42 -10.54
C SER A 19 2.78 22.20 -11.37
N VAL A 20 2.88 23.50 -11.11
CA VAL A 20 3.89 24.40 -11.70
C VAL A 20 5.23 24.36 -10.93
N GLN A 21 5.27 23.72 -9.76
CA GLN A 21 6.45 23.59 -8.91
C GLN A 21 6.62 22.14 -8.42
N ALA A 22 7.86 21.75 -8.09
CA ALA A 22 8.13 20.45 -7.50
C ALA A 22 7.57 20.40 -6.07
N THR A 23 6.48 19.65 -5.87
CA THR A 23 5.81 19.46 -4.58
C THR A 23 5.22 18.06 -4.53
N ASP A 24 5.09 17.52 -3.32
CA ASP A 24 4.30 16.32 -3.06
C ASP A 24 2.83 16.63 -2.69
N GLY A 25 2.47 17.93 -2.68
CA GLY A 25 1.14 18.45 -2.39
C GLY A 25 0.73 18.34 -0.92
N ARG A 26 1.61 17.86 -0.02
CA ARG A 26 1.27 17.69 1.39
C ARG A 26 1.47 18.98 2.18
N PRO A 27 0.74 19.19 3.29
CA PRO A 27 1.09 20.21 4.27
C PRO A 27 2.54 20.01 4.76
N VAL A 28 3.21 21.10 5.14
CA VAL A 28 4.56 21.01 5.71
C VAL A 28 4.47 20.31 7.07
N ILE A 29 4.93 19.05 7.12
CA ILE A 29 4.91 18.19 8.30
C ILE A 29 6.32 17.71 8.68
N ASN A 30 6.51 17.43 9.97
CA ASN A 30 7.68 16.78 10.56
C ASN A 30 7.28 15.42 11.18
N ALA A 31 8.24 14.72 11.80
CA ALA A 31 8.02 13.41 12.39
C ALA A 31 6.98 13.42 13.53
N GLU A 32 6.79 14.56 14.20
CA GLU A 32 5.85 14.76 15.30
C GLU A 32 4.50 15.33 14.86
N SER A 33 4.32 15.63 13.57
CA SER A 33 3.12 16.31 13.07
C SER A 33 1.89 15.42 13.17
N MET A 34 0.79 16.02 13.62
CA MET A 34 -0.51 15.38 13.75
C MET A 34 -1.55 16.28 13.11
N PRO A 35 -2.53 15.73 12.37
CA PRO A 35 -3.62 16.55 11.88
C PRO A 35 -4.40 17.11 13.06
N THR A 36 -4.83 18.36 12.93
CA THR A 36 -5.88 18.94 13.78
C THR A 36 -7.16 18.10 13.68
N HIS A 37 -8.12 18.32 14.58
CA HIS A 37 -9.38 17.60 14.53
C HIS A 37 -10.12 17.81 13.19
N ALA A 38 -10.16 19.05 12.69
CA ALA A 38 -10.80 19.39 11.42
C ALA A 38 -10.10 18.73 10.23
N GLU A 39 -8.77 18.77 10.19
CA GLU A 39 -7.99 18.07 9.17
C GLU A 39 -8.20 16.56 9.26
N ASN A 40 -8.33 15.99 10.44
CA ASN A 40 -8.57 14.56 10.58
C ASN A 40 -9.93 14.13 9.96
N GLU A 41 -10.97 14.96 10.04
CA GLU A 41 -12.25 14.68 9.36
C GLU A 41 -12.11 14.73 7.83
N ILE A 42 -11.32 15.67 7.29
CA ILE A 42 -11.00 15.74 5.84
C ILE A 42 -10.16 14.52 5.43
N ALA A 43 -9.09 14.23 6.16
CA ALA A 43 -8.24 13.08 5.90
C ALA A 43 -9.04 11.76 5.95
N TYR A 44 -10.02 11.67 6.85
CA TYR A 44 -10.88 10.50 6.98
C TYR A 44 -11.85 10.36 5.81
N SER A 45 -12.39 11.45 5.26
CA SER A 45 -13.25 11.38 4.06
C SER A 45 -12.50 10.89 2.82
N HIS A 46 -11.17 11.09 2.77
CA HIS A 46 -10.29 10.60 1.70
C HIS A 46 -9.69 9.21 2.00
N PHE A 47 -9.93 8.64 3.19
CA PHE A 47 -9.37 7.36 3.60
C PHE A 47 -10.23 6.19 3.13
N ALA A 48 -9.60 5.18 2.55
CA ALA A 48 -10.25 3.91 2.21
C ALA A 48 -9.38 2.72 2.64
N VAL A 49 -10.04 1.64 3.05
CA VAL A 49 -9.39 0.34 3.30
C VAL A 49 -9.60 -0.56 2.09
N ILE A 50 -8.51 -1.00 1.48
CA ILE A 50 -8.56 -2.03 0.44
C ILE A 50 -8.31 -3.38 1.11
N VAL A 51 -9.34 -4.22 1.13
CA VAL A 51 -9.25 -5.60 1.65
C VAL A 51 -9.32 -6.56 0.48
N PHE A 52 -8.35 -7.45 0.39
CA PHE A 52 -8.35 -8.54 -0.58
C PHE A 52 -7.89 -9.84 0.08
N THR A 53 -8.39 -10.96 -0.44
CA THR A 53 -7.96 -12.30 -0.05
C THR A 53 -7.00 -12.82 -1.10
N ILE A 54 -5.84 -13.33 -0.66
CA ILE A 54 -4.88 -13.96 -1.56
C ILE A 54 -5.28 -15.42 -1.75
N ASN A 55 -5.87 -15.75 -2.90
CA ASN A 55 -6.18 -17.14 -3.27
C ASN A 55 -4.96 -17.87 -3.82
N GLN A 56 -4.02 -17.14 -4.42
CA GLN A 56 -2.80 -17.70 -5.00
C GLN A 56 -1.64 -16.72 -4.84
N LEU A 57 -0.49 -17.26 -4.45
CA LEU A 57 0.80 -16.55 -4.40
C LEU A 57 1.80 -17.34 -5.22
N GLU A 58 2.59 -16.64 -6.03
CA GLU A 58 3.75 -17.23 -6.67
C GLU A 58 5.02 -16.55 -6.22
N TRP A 59 6.00 -17.38 -5.87
CA TRP A 59 7.32 -16.95 -5.45
C TRP A 59 8.32 -17.27 -6.55
N LEU A 60 9.05 -16.24 -6.98
CA LEU A 60 10.12 -16.36 -7.96
C LEU A 60 11.45 -15.98 -7.31
N TYR A 61 12.40 -16.91 -7.35
CA TYR A 61 13.76 -16.72 -6.85
C TYR A 61 14.75 -16.76 -8.02
N LEU A 62 15.56 -15.70 -8.14
CA LEU A 62 16.40 -15.42 -9.30
C LEU A 62 17.91 -15.49 -9.02
N PRO A 63 18.48 -16.66 -8.66
CA PRO A 63 19.92 -16.80 -8.53
C PRO A 63 20.55 -17.04 -9.91
N ARG A 64 21.83 -16.65 -10.06
CA ARG A 64 22.58 -16.79 -11.33
C ARG A 64 22.68 -18.22 -11.88
N ARG A 65 22.53 -19.24 -11.03
CA ARG A 65 22.70 -20.67 -11.38
C ARG A 65 21.40 -21.35 -11.84
N GLY A 66 20.31 -20.61 -12.00
CA GLY A 66 19.01 -21.13 -12.43
C GLY A 66 17.88 -20.73 -11.48
N HIS A 67 16.77 -20.28 -12.05
CA HIS A 67 15.65 -19.76 -11.28
C HIS A 67 14.88 -20.87 -10.55
N ARG A 68 14.15 -20.49 -9.51
CA ARG A 68 13.22 -21.38 -8.79
C ARG A 68 11.88 -20.68 -8.67
N ARG A 69 10.80 -21.40 -8.96
CA ARG A 69 9.44 -20.89 -8.85
C ARG A 69 8.60 -21.83 -8.01
N ALA A 70 7.89 -21.28 -7.03
CA ALA A 70 6.92 -22.01 -6.22
C ALA A 70 5.56 -21.34 -6.35
N ARG A 71 4.49 -22.15 -6.33
CA ARG A 71 3.11 -21.69 -6.33
C ARG A 71 2.43 -22.19 -5.06
N PHE A 72 1.71 -21.27 -4.41
CA PHE A 72 0.91 -21.50 -3.22
C PHE A 72 -0.55 -21.17 -3.57
N VAL A 73 -1.47 -22.10 -3.35
CA VAL A 73 -2.91 -21.92 -3.59
C VAL A 73 -3.67 -22.25 -2.32
N TRP A 74 -4.54 -21.34 -1.89
CA TRP A 74 -5.46 -21.55 -0.76
C TRP A 74 -6.86 -21.82 -1.31
N ASP A 75 -7.48 -22.91 -0.83
CA ASP A 75 -8.88 -23.17 -1.13
C ASP A 75 -9.83 -22.33 -0.24
N ALA A 76 -11.13 -22.46 -0.47
CA ALA A 76 -12.15 -21.73 0.28
C ALA A 76 -12.20 -22.11 1.78
N ALA A 77 -11.66 -23.28 2.17
CA ALA A 77 -11.54 -23.71 3.56
C ALA A 77 -10.22 -23.24 4.22
N GLY A 78 -9.36 -22.55 3.47
CA GLY A 78 -8.04 -22.08 3.92
C GLY A 78 -6.94 -23.12 3.85
N SER A 79 -7.20 -24.30 3.25
CA SER A 79 -6.15 -25.33 3.10
C SER A 79 -5.14 -24.90 2.03
N LEU A 80 -3.86 -25.06 2.35
CA LEU A 80 -2.75 -24.70 1.47
C LEU A 80 -2.29 -25.89 0.62
N LYS A 81 -2.24 -25.68 -0.70
CA LYS A 81 -1.50 -26.51 -1.65
C LYS A 81 -0.26 -25.78 -2.15
N SER A 82 0.88 -26.48 -2.17
CA SER A 82 2.18 -25.93 -2.62
C SER A 82 2.80 -26.80 -3.71
N ASP A 83 3.16 -26.19 -4.84
CA ASP A 83 3.79 -26.87 -5.98
C ASP A 83 5.10 -26.17 -6.39
N TRP A 84 6.12 -26.94 -6.80
CA TRP A 84 7.23 -26.40 -7.57
C TRP A 84 6.83 -26.24 -9.03
N LEU A 85 7.18 -25.10 -9.63
CA LEU A 85 7.02 -24.85 -11.06
C LEU A 85 8.39 -24.73 -11.71
N ILE A 86 8.52 -25.22 -12.94
CA ILE A 86 9.67 -24.88 -13.78
C ILE A 86 9.54 -23.37 -14.12
N PRO A 87 10.58 -22.56 -13.89
CA PRO A 87 10.53 -21.12 -14.11
C PRO A 87 10.36 -20.73 -15.57
#